data_AF-A0A1F1FM20-F1
#
_entry.id   AF-A0A1F1FM20-F1
#
_cell.length_a   1.000
_cell.length_b   1.000
_cell.length_c   1.000
_cell.angle_alpha   90.00
_cell.angle_beta   90.00
_cell.angle_gamma   90.00
#
_symmetry.space_group_name_H-M   'P 1'
#
loop_
_entity.id
_entity.type
_entity.pdbx_description
1 polymer ?
#
loop_
_entity_poly.entity_id
_entity_poly.type
_entity_poly.pdbx_seq_one_letter_code
_entity_poly.pdbx_strand_id
1 'polypeptide(L)'
;MPDQIAVLSLAKALSDLETPDAVHRRAMSYLPDLRGASRSIRADLGVLYRLALPTEYGGQKGSLVIRFRADLDLPGTQPIEAPSGFAVGQRLTVRVVAEKRHADESGRNRVRAVLDEEAHGWAADLLERHGLGVSELTVSPRWFVGRRGGRSFTLRDLTGTVSSISETGASAYHQGIGRGKAYGYGMPLVL
;
A
#
# COMPACT_ATOMS: atom_id res chain seq x y z
N MET A 1 7.70 -13.33 7.32
CA MET A 1 7.15 -12.82 6.04
C MET A 1 8.26 -12.25 5.16
N PRO A 2 8.82 -13.06 4.24
CA PRO A 2 9.68 -12.56 3.18
C PRO A 2 8.91 -11.68 2.20
N ASP A 3 9.62 -10.76 1.55
CA ASP A 3 9.10 -10.07 0.38
C ASP A 3 9.51 -10.83 -0.89
N GLN A 4 8.67 -10.76 -1.91
CA GLN A 4 8.88 -11.41 -3.20
C GLN A 4 8.31 -10.55 -4.31
N ILE A 5 8.88 -10.61 -5.52
CA ILE A 5 8.48 -9.77 -6.65
C ILE A 5 7.99 -10.59 -7.83
N ALA A 6 6.92 -10.12 -8.46
CA ALA A 6 6.56 -10.48 -9.82
C ALA A 6 6.97 -9.36 -10.77
N VAL A 7 7.56 -9.71 -11.90
CA VAL A 7 7.98 -8.76 -12.94
C VAL A 7 7.18 -9.03 -14.21
N LEU A 8 6.40 -8.05 -14.63
CA LEU A 8 5.57 -8.11 -15.82
C LEU A 8 6.09 -7.10 -16.85
N SER A 9 6.06 -7.46 -18.13
CA SER A 9 6.27 -6.48 -19.20
C SER A 9 5.25 -5.35 -19.06
N LEU A 10 5.72 -4.11 -18.96
CA LEU A 10 4.83 -2.95 -18.78
C LEU A 10 3.81 -2.87 -19.91
N ALA A 11 4.24 -3.09 -21.16
CA ALA A 11 3.37 -3.07 -22.34
C ALA A 11 2.18 -4.04 -22.23
N LYS A 12 2.38 -5.21 -21.60
CA LYS A 12 1.32 -6.19 -21.36
C LYS A 12 0.42 -5.85 -20.17
N ALA A 13 0.94 -5.10 -19.20
CA ALA A 13 0.25 -4.76 -17.96
C ALA A 13 -0.53 -3.44 -18.03
N LEU A 14 -0.38 -2.62 -19.07
CA LEU A 14 -1.02 -1.30 -19.18
C LEU A 14 -2.53 -1.33 -18.97
N SER A 15 -3.22 -2.32 -19.56
CA SER A 15 -4.69 -2.47 -19.40
C SER A 15 -5.10 -2.76 -17.94
N ASP A 16 -4.24 -3.43 -17.17
CA ASP A 16 -4.50 -3.71 -15.75
C ASP A 16 -4.36 -2.46 -14.88
N LEU A 17 -3.60 -1.45 -15.35
CA LEU A 17 -3.37 -0.20 -14.62
C LEU A 17 -4.50 0.82 -14.79
N GLU A 18 -5.47 0.56 -15.67
CA GLU A 18 -6.55 1.50 -15.96
C GLU A 18 -7.48 1.78 -14.77
N THR A 19 -7.66 0.79 -13.89
CA THR A 19 -8.56 0.89 -12.74
C THR A 19 -7.99 0.18 -11.51
N PRO A 20 -8.32 0.65 -10.29
CA PRO A 20 -7.92 -0.05 -9.08
C PRO A 20 -8.41 -1.51 -9.02
N ASP A 21 -9.61 -1.78 -9.55
CA ASP A 21 -10.16 -3.15 -9.56
C ASP A 21 -9.39 -4.08 -10.50
N ALA A 22 -8.90 -3.57 -11.64
CA ALA A 22 -8.04 -4.34 -12.55
C ALA A 22 -6.67 -4.62 -11.92
N VAL A 23 -6.07 -3.63 -11.25
CA VAL A 23 -4.84 -3.80 -10.45
C VAL A 23 -5.03 -4.87 -9.37
N HIS A 24 -6.14 -4.80 -8.63
CA HIS A 24 -6.48 -5.79 -7.61
C HIS A 24 -6.57 -7.20 -8.22
N ARG A 25 -7.35 -7.35 -9.31
CA ARG A 25 -7.50 -8.64 -9.99
C ARG A 25 -6.16 -9.22 -10.45
N ARG A 26 -5.27 -8.38 -11.00
CA ARG A 26 -3.93 -8.78 -11.40
C ARG A 26 -3.08 -9.25 -10.21
N ALA A 27 -3.14 -8.56 -9.07
CA ALA A 27 -2.41 -9.00 -7.89
C ALA A 27 -2.98 -10.32 -7.33
N MET A 28 -4.32 -10.47 -7.32
CA MET A 28 -4.98 -11.69 -6.83
C MET A 28 -4.70 -12.90 -7.70
N SER A 29 -4.36 -12.75 -8.99
CA SER A 29 -4.01 -13.89 -9.84
C SER A 29 -2.74 -14.63 -9.42
N TYR A 30 -1.95 -14.07 -8.50
CA TYR A 30 -0.78 -14.72 -7.90
C TYR A 30 -1.11 -15.50 -6.62
N LEU A 31 -2.30 -15.30 -6.04
CA LEU A 31 -2.71 -15.99 -4.82
C LEU A 31 -3.36 -17.34 -5.16
N PRO A 32 -3.21 -18.36 -4.29
CA PRO A 32 -3.82 -19.66 -4.53
C PRO A 32 -5.35 -19.56 -4.57
N ASP A 33 -6.03 -20.34 -5.41
CA ASP A 33 -7.49 -20.41 -5.34
C ASP A 33 -7.91 -21.21 -4.08
N LEU A 34 -8.58 -20.54 -3.14
CA LEU A 34 -9.13 -21.18 -1.94
C LEU A 34 -10.50 -21.84 -2.17
N ARG A 35 -10.95 -21.97 -3.44
CA ARG A 35 -12.16 -22.70 -3.85
C ARG A 35 -13.42 -22.31 -3.08
N GLY A 36 -13.55 -21.02 -2.78
CA GLY A 36 -14.68 -20.47 -2.04
C GLY A 36 -14.58 -20.55 -0.50
N ALA A 37 -13.50 -21.09 0.06
CA ALA A 37 -13.27 -21.10 1.51
C ALA A 37 -13.07 -19.68 2.09
N SER A 38 -12.69 -18.71 1.24
CA SER A 38 -12.54 -17.31 1.61
C SER A 38 -13.16 -16.40 0.57
N ARG A 39 -13.84 -15.34 1.04
CA ARG A 39 -14.27 -14.19 0.22
C ARG A 39 -13.27 -13.04 0.24
N SER A 40 -12.21 -13.16 1.05
CA SER A 40 -11.24 -12.11 1.36
C SER A 40 -9.82 -12.67 1.40
N ILE A 41 -9.48 -13.55 0.45
CA ILE A 41 -8.24 -14.33 0.42
C ILE A 41 -6.99 -13.55 0.83
N ARG A 42 -6.80 -12.34 0.30
CA ARG A 42 -5.67 -11.48 0.65
C ARG A 42 -5.61 -11.15 2.14
N ALA A 43 -6.75 -10.83 2.74
CA ALA A 43 -6.81 -10.54 4.17
C ALA A 43 -6.58 -11.79 5.01
N ASP A 44 -7.20 -12.91 4.62
CA ASP A 44 -7.12 -14.17 5.35
C ASP A 44 -5.71 -14.77 5.31
N LEU A 45 -5.00 -14.58 4.19
CA LEU A 45 -3.59 -14.97 4.03
C LEU A 45 -2.60 -13.88 4.49
N GLY A 46 -3.08 -12.76 5.03
CA GLY A 46 -2.22 -11.68 5.51
C GLY A 46 -1.37 -10.99 4.44
N VAL A 47 -1.71 -11.12 3.16
CA VAL A 47 -0.86 -10.64 2.06
C VAL A 47 -0.93 -9.13 1.92
N LEU A 48 0.22 -8.46 1.90
CA LEU A 48 0.35 -7.10 1.38
C LEU A 48 0.98 -7.13 -0.01
N TYR A 49 0.66 -6.12 -0.82
CA TYR A 49 1.36 -5.92 -2.07
C TYR A 49 1.45 -4.43 -2.41
N ARG A 50 2.43 -4.09 -3.25
CA ARG A 50 2.66 -2.75 -3.79
C ARG A 50 3.12 -2.86 -5.23
N LEU A 51 2.56 -2.02 -6.08
CA LEU A 51 3.03 -1.85 -7.46
C LEU A 51 4.16 -0.82 -7.47
N ALA A 52 5.16 -1.06 -8.30
CA ALA A 52 6.21 -0.11 -8.64
C ALA A 52 6.33 0.02 -10.16
N LEU A 53 6.09 1.23 -10.66
CA LEU A 53 6.35 1.64 -12.03
C LEU A 53 7.85 1.85 -12.26
N PRO A 54 8.33 1.91 -13.53
CA PRO A 54 9.76 1.98 -13.83
C PRO A 54 10.56 3.08 -13.12
N THR A 55 9.91 4.19 -12.77
CA THR A 55 10.55 5.35 -12.12
C THR A 55 10.37 5.38 -10.61
N GLU A 56 9.64 4.41 -10.05
CA GLU A 56 9.36 4.34 -8.61
C GLU A 56 10.39 3.46 -7.90
N TYR A 57 10.51 3.62 -6.57
CA TYR A 57 11.36 2.75 -5.76
C TYR A 57 10.90 1.29 -5.88
N GLY A 58 11.84 0.39 -6.21
CA GLY A 58 11.56 -1.01 -6.52
C GLY A 58 11.05 -1.27 -7.95
N GLY A 59 10.98 -0.23 -8.79
CA GLY A 59 10.63 -0.32 -10.21
C GLY A 59 11.76 -0.86 -11.07
N GLN A 60 11.41 -1.32 -12.28
CA GLN A 60 12.37 -1.79 -13.28
C GLN A 60 12.03 -1.24 -14.67
N LYS A 61 13.04 -0.86 -15.46
CA LYS A 61 12.85 -0.30 -16.80
C LYS A 61 12.06 -1.27 -17.69
N GLY A 62 10.99 -0.77 -18.32
CA GLY A 62 10.15 -1.56 -19.23
C GLY A 62 9.20 -2.54 -18.53
N SER A 63 9.13 -2.52 -17.19
CA SER A 63 8.37 -3.49 -16.41
C SER A 63 7.43 -2.84 -15.41
N LEU A 64 6.33 -3.52 -15.13
CA LEU A 64 5.56 -3.35 -13.91
C LEU A 64 6.08 -4.37 -12.89
N VAL A 65 6.51 -3.88 -11.72
CA VAL A 65 6.90 -4.75 -10.61
C VAL A 65 5.76 -4.79 -9.59
N ILE A 66 5.38 -5.99 -9.16
CA ILE A 66 4.48 -6.19 -8.02
C ILE A 66 5.29 -6.83 -6.90
N ARG A 67 5.52 -6.08 -5.82
CA ARG A 67 6.13 -6.60 -4.61
C ARG A 67 5.03 -7.11 -3.69
N PHE A 68 5.16 -8.34 -3.23
CA PHE A 68 4.29 -8.97 -2.25
C PHE A 68 5.04 -9.16 -0.94
N ARG A 69 4.33 -9.11 0.18
CA ARG A 69 4.76 -9.54 1.51
C ARG A 69 3.77 -10.56 2.01
N ALA A 70 4.23 -11.79 2.18
CA ALA A 70 3.39 -12.95 2.48
C ALA A 70 4.22 -14.01 3.22
N ASP A 71 3.58 -14.81 4.08
CA ASP A 71 4.19 -16.03 4.68
C ASP A 71 3.92 -17.27 3.81
N LEU A 72 3.86 -17.10 2.49
CA LEU A 72 3.74 -18.18 1.52
C LEU A 72 4.50 -17.85 0.24
N ASP A 73 4.98 -18.89 -0.45
CA ASP A 73 5.58 -18.76 -1.78
C ASP A 73 4.48 -18.57 -2.82
N LEU A 74 4.56 -17.47 -3.58
CA LEU A 74 3.61 -17.17 -4.64
C LEU A 74 4.17 -17.64 -5.99
N PRO A 75 3.39 -18.38 -6.80
CA PRO A 75 3.85 -18.85 -8.10
C PRO A 75 4.30 -17.70 -9.02
N GLY A 76 5.46 -17.88 -9.67
CA GLY A 76 5.98 -16.89 -10.64
C GLY A 76 6.58 -15.63 -10.03
N THR A 77 6.83 -15.63 -8.71
CA THR A 77 7.58 -14.56 -8.04
C THR A 77 9.03 -14.99 -7.77
N GLN A 78 9.86 -14.01 -7.42
CA GLN A 78 11.23 -14.22 -6.96
C GLN A 78 11.39 -13.61 -5.57
N PRO A 79 11.98 -14.33 -4.60
CA PRO A 79 12.25 -13.75 -3.28
C PRO A 79 13.24 -12.60 -3.42
N ILE A 80 13.08 -11.60 -2.56
CA ILE A 80 14.00 -10.47 -2.45
C ILE A 80 14.37 -10.23 -1.00
N GLU A 81 15.52 -9.62 -0.78
CA GLU A 81 15.91 -9.17 0.55
C GLU A 81 14.96 -8.07 1.05
N ALA A 82 14.49 -8.23 2.27
CA ALA A 82 13.64 -7.27 2.94
C ALA A 82 13.85 -7.36 4.46
N PRO A 83 13.70 -6.24 5.18
CA PRO A 83 13.70 -6.27 6.64
C PRO A 83 12.62 -7.20 7.19
N SER A 84 12.87 -7.80 8.34
CA SER A 84 11.87 -8.56 9.09
C SER A 84 10.82 -7.66 9.75
N GLY A 85 11.03 -6.35 9.79
CA GLY A 85 10.18 -5.37 10.45
C GLY A 85 10.80 -3.97 10.38
N PHE A 86 10.13 -3.00 11.00
CA PHE A 86 10.71 -1.68 11.20
C PHE A 86 11.77 -1.69 12.30
N ALA A 87 12.79 -0.86 12.14
CA ALA A 87 13.75 -0.51 13.17
C ALA A 87 13.93 1.01 13.24
N VAL A 88 14.22 1.52 14.45
CA VAL A 88 14.53 2.94 14.64
C VAL A 88 15.75 3.33 13.80
N GLY A 89 15.69 4.51 13.18
CA GLY A 89 16.69 5.02 12.26
C GLY A 89 16.48 4.62 10.79
N GLN A 90 15.60 3.66 10.49
CA GLN A 90 15.28 3.30 9.12
C GLN A 90 14.43 4.38 8.44
N ARG A 91 14.72 4.65 7.17
CA ARG A 91 13.85 5.48 6.32
C ARG A 91 12.79 4.60 5.67
N LEU A 92 11.53 4.99 5.76
CA LEU A 92 10.40 4.27 5.17
C LEU A 92 9.74 5.10 4.08
N THR A 93 9.10 4.43 3.12
CA THR A 93 8.11 5.01 2.22
C THR A 93 6.84 4.19 2.17
N VAL A 94 5.67 4.84 2.16
CA VAL A 94 4.38 4.18 2.02
C VAL A 94 3.40 5.01 1.19
N ARG A 95 2.73 4.35 0.24
CA ARG A 95 1.64 4.94 -0.55
C ARG A 95 0.32 4.71 0.16
N VAL A 96 -0.41 5.76 0.49
CA VAL A 96 -1.62 5.68 1.33
C VAL A 96 -2.81 6.33 0.66
N VAL A 97 -4.00 5.79 0.95
CA VAL A 97 -5.28 6.44 0.61
C VAL A 97 -5.49 7.62 1.56
N ALA A 98 -5.45 8.83 1.01
CA ALA A 98 -5.53 10.10 1.73
C ALA A 98 -6.95 10.67 1.69
N GLU A 99 -7.87 9.96 2.37
CA GLU A 99 -9.30 10.30 2.40
C GLU A 99 -9.85 10.26 3.83
N LYS A 100 -10.59 11.31 4.20
CA LYS A 100 -11.35 11.39 5.45
C LYS A 100 -12.79 10.96 5.21
N ARG A 101 -13.33 10.20 6.16
CA ARG A 101 -14.74 9.78 6.18
C ARG A 101 -15.46 10.47 7.32
N HIS A 102 -16.65 10.99 7.04
CA HIS A 102 -17.57 11.48 8.05
C HIS A 102 -18.99 11.10 7.65
N ALA A 103 -19.87 10.88 8.63
CA ALA A 103 -21.29 10.84 8.38
C ALA A 103 -21.78 12.30 8.22
N ASP A 104 -22.56 12.59 7.18
CA ASP A 104 -23.30 13.84 7.13
C ASP A 104 -24.51 13.79 8.08
N GLU A 105 -25.21 14.92 8.24
CA GLU A 105 -26.38 15.05 9.12
C GLU A 105 -27.52 14.08 8.78
N SER A 106 -27.53 13.53 7.54
CA SER A 106 -28.48 12.51 7.09
C SER A 106 -27.99 11.06 7.32
N GLY A 107 -26.86 10.89 8.01
CA GLY A 107 -26.24 9.59 8.27
C GLY A 107 -25.51 8.99 7.07
N ARG A 108 -25.37 9.73 5.96
CA ARG A 108 -24.67 9.22 4.77
C ARG A 108 -23.18 9.40 4.94
N ASN A 109 -22.43 8.33 4.68
CA ASN A 109 -20.98 8.39 4.66
C ASN A 109 -20.47 9.24 3.50
N ARG A 110 -19.88 10.38 3.82
CA ARG A 110 -19.16 11.24 2.88
C ARG A 110 -17.67 10.96 2.96
N VAL A 111 -17.05 10.90 1.79
CA VAL A 111 -15.60 10.77 1.63
C VAL A 111 -15.10 12.07 1.04
N ARG A 112 -14.08 12.67 1.65
CA ARG A 112 -13.35 13.80 1.07
C ARG A 112 -11.86 13.52 1.09
N ALA A 113 -11.14 14.07 0.12
CA ALA A 113 -9.69 14.07 0.12
C ALA A 113 -9.13 14.81 1.34
N VAL A 114 -7.98 14.36 1.83
CA VAL A 114 -7.12 15.12 2.74
C VAL A 114 -6.48 16.26 1.94
N LEU A 115 -6.74 17.50 2.34
CA LEU A 115 -6.23 18.69 1.65
C LEU A 115 -4.72 18.85 1.90
N ASP A 116 -4.05 19.64 1.08
CA ASP A 116 -2.59 19.81 1.14
C ASP A 116 -2.16 20.50 2.44
N GLU A 117 -2.98 21.42 2.94
CA GLU A 117 -2.74 22.23 4.15
C GLU A 117 -2.81 21.41 5.44
N GLU A 118 -3.59 20.33 5.45
CA GLU A 118 -3.74 19.42 6.61
C GLU A 118 -2.96 18.10 6.44
N ALA A 119 -2.25 17.92 5.31
CA ALA A 119 -1.67 16.64 4.93
C ALA A 119 -0.58 16.16 5.89
N HIS A 120 0.26 17.07 6.38
CA HIS A 120 1.36 16.72 7.27
C HIS A 120 0.86 16.21 8.63
N GLY A 121 -0.04 16.96 9.28
CA GLY A 121 -0.64 16.54 10.55
C GLY A 121 -1.43 15.23 10.41
N TRP A 122 -2.23 15.11 9.34
CA TRP A 122 -2.94 13.86 9.06
C TRP A 122 -2.01 12.65 8.89
N ALA A 123 -0.87 12.83 8.22
CA ALA A 123 0.10 11.77 7.99
C ALA A 123 0.81 11.38 9.29
N ALA A 124 1.19 12.35 10.12
CA ALA A 124 1.74 12.09 11.45
C ALA A 124 0.76 11.29 12.31
N ASP A 125 -0.51 11.73 12.41
CA ASP A 125 -1.54 11.01 13.17
C ASP A 125 -1.78 9.59 12.61
N LEU A 126 -1.68 9.41 11.29
CA LEU A 126 -1.81 8.10 10.67
C LEU A 126 -0.69 7.16 11.12
N LEU A 127 0.56 7.62 11.06
CA LEU A 127 1.72 6.83 11.46
C LEU A 127 1.70 6.53 12.95
N GLU A 128 1.34 7.51 13.78
CA GLU A 128 1.21 7.36 15.23
C GLU A 128 0.12 6.33 15.61
N ARG A 129 -1.06 6.36 14.96
CA ARG A 129 -2.10 5.32 15.15
C ARG A 129 -1.63 3.93 14.76
N HIS A 130 -0.63 3.84 13.87
CA HIS A 130 0.03 2.59 13.51
C HIS A 130 1.26 2.30 14.39
N GLY A 131 1.47 3.03 15.48
CA GLY A 131 2.53 2.80 16.45
C GLY A 131 3.92 3.26 16.01
N LEU A 132 3.98 4.19 15.05
CA LEU A 132 5.24 4.70 14.50
C LEU A 132 5.41 6.18 14.81
N GLY A 133 6.46 6.51 15.57
CA GLY A 133 7.02 7.85 15.57
C GLY A 133 7.90 8.03 14.33
N VAL A 134 7.72 9.12 13.60
CA VAL A 134 8.48 9.41 12.37
C VAL A 134 9.00 10.83 12.39
N SER A 135 10.30 11.00 12.19
CA SER A 135 10.97 12.29 11.96
C SER A 135 11.20 12.53 10.46
N GLU A 136 11.49 13.78 10.09
CA GLU A 136 11.74 14.19 8.70
C GLU A 136 10.60 13.81 7.73
N LEU A 137 9.36 13.78 8.24
CA LEU A 137 8.20 13.35 7.49
C LEU A 137 7.95 14.29 6.30
N THR A 138 8.03 13.72 5.11
CA THR A 138 7.66 14.35 3.85
C THR A 138 6.38 13.72 3.32
N VAL A 139 5.47 14.56 2.85
CA VAL A 139 4.17 14.14 2.31
C VAL A 139 4.07 14.67 0.88
N SER A 140 3.85 13.79 -0.09
CA SER A 140 3.68 14.21 -1.48
C SER A 140 2.43 15.08 -1.67
N PRO A 141 2.35 15.87 -2.74
CA PRO A 141 1.08 16.37 -3.24
C PRO A 141 0.09 15.22 -3.45
N ARG A 142 -1.21 15.51 -3.31
CA ARG A 142 -2.25 14.53 -3.61
C ARG A 142 -2.35 14.26 -5.10
N TRP A 143 -2.68 13.03 -5.43
CA TRP A 143 -3.02 12.63 -6.80
C TRP A 143 -4.16 11.64 -6.79
N PHE A 144 -4.78 11.43 -7.95
CA PHE A 144 -6.00 10.66 -8.09
C PHE A 144 -5.77 9.41 -8.93
N VAL A 145 -6.40 8.31 -8.52
CA VAL A 145 -6.43 7.05 -9.27
C VAL A 145 -7.86 6.58 -9.48
N GLY A 146 -8.10 5.92 -10.61
CA GLY A 146 -9.40 5.40 -11.00
C GLY A 146 -10.19 6.38 -11.85
N ARG A 147 -11.51 6.12 -11.97
CA ARG A 147 -12.42 6.89 -12.84
C ARG A 147 -13.65 7.32 -12.06
N ARG A 148 -14.23 8.45 -12.44
CA ARG A 148 -15.49 8.96 -11.86
C ARG A 148 -16.62 7.95 -12.11
N GLY A 149 -17.41 7.65 -11.08
CA GLY A 149 -18.49 6.65 -11.14
C GLY A 149 -18.03 5.20 -10.96
N GLY A 150 -16.72 4.95 -10.95
CA GLY A 150 -16.13 3.67 -10.57
C GLY A 150 -15.40 3.76 -9.23
N ARG A 151 -14.62 2.73 -8.92
CA ARG A 151 -13.73 2.77 -7.75
C ARG A 151 -12.58 3.73 -8.01
N SER A 152 -12.36 4.64 -7.06
CA SER A 152 -11.30 5.65 -7.14
C SER A 152 -10.74 5.97 -5.76
N PHE A 153 -9.53 6.52 -5.74
CA PHE A 153 -8.88 6.96 -4.51
C PHE A 153 -8.12 8.26 -4.73
N THR A 154 -8.09 9.10 -3.70
CA THR A 154 -7.04 10.11 -3.54
C THR A 154 -5.87 9.52 -2.77
N LEU A 155 -4.65 9.65 -3.30
CA LEU A 155 -3.44 9.05 -2.77
C LEU A 155 -2.40 10.10 -2.39
N ARG A 156 -1.51 9.71 -1.47
CA ARG A 156 -0.25 10.39 -1.17
C ARG A 156 0.84 9.36 -0.90
N ASP A 157 2.08 9.73 -1.20
CA ASP A 157 3.26 9.01 -0.77
C ASP A 157 3.82 9.71 0.49
N LEU A 158 4.03 8.93 1.55
CA LEU A 158 4.65 9.37 2.80
C LEU A 158 6.07 8.83 2.85
N THR A 159 7.04 9.66 3.22
CA THR A 159 8.43 9.24 3.42
C THR A 159 8.99 9.89 4.68
N GLY A 160 9.68 9.14 5.52
CA GLY A 160 10.28 9.68 6.73
C GLY A 160 11.15 8.66 7.44
N THR A 161 11.79 9.07 8.52
CA THR A 161 12.70 8.23 9.31
C THR A 161 12.01 7.76 10.58
N VAL A 162 12.01 6.45 10.85
CA VAL A 162 11.42 5.87 12.06
C VAL A 162 12.20 6.37 13.28
N SER A 163 11.53 7.10 14.18
CA SER A 163 12.12 7.63 15.40
C SER A 163 11.73 6.84 16.66
N SER A 164 10.56 6.20 16.64
CA SER A 164 10.12 5.30 17.71
C SER A 164 9.14 4.25 17.19
N ILE A 165 9.08 3.11 17.87
CA ILE A 165 8.18 2.00 17.54
C ILE A 165 7.49 1.56 18.83
N SER A 166 6.17 1.63 18.88
CA SER A 166 5.38 1.06 19.98
C SER A 166 5.12 -0.44 19.76
N GLU A 167 4.49 -1.10 20.73
CA GLU A 167 4.08 -2.51 20.61
C GLU A 167 3.21 -2.74 19.36
N THR A 168 2.23 -1.86 19.10
CA THR A 168 1.41 -1.89 17.89
C THR A 168 2.25 -1.70 16.62
N GLY A 169 3.28 -0.86 16.69
CA GLY A 169 4.20 -0.54 15.60
C GLY A 169 4.99 -1.73 15.08
N ALA A 170 5.30 -2.71 15.94
CA ALA A 170 5.99 -3.94 15.54
C ALA A 170 5.23 -4.71 14.44
N SER A 171 3.89 -4.66 14.48
CA SER A 171 3.04 -5.34 13.50
C SER A 171 2.75 -4.51 12.23
N ALA A 172 2.98 -3.19 12.27
CA ALA A 172 2.60 -2.27 11.21
C ALA A 172 3.31 -2.58 9.87
N TYR A 173 4.53 -3.10 9.93
CA TYR A 173 5.28 -3.54 8.76
C TYR A 173 4.54 -4.67 8.01
N HIS A 174 4.01 -5.64 8.74
CA HIS A 174 3.33 -6.82 8.16
C HIS A 174 1.85 -6.58 7.88
N GLN A 175 1.18 -5.77 8.69
CA GLN A 175 -0.26 -5.50 8.54
C GLN A 175 -0.56 -4.35 7.58
N GLY A 176 0.42 -3.48 7.35
CA GLY A 176 0.32 -2.31 6.48
C GLY A 176 -0.35 -1.12 7.16
N ILE A 177 -0.09 0.06 6.59
CA ILE A 177 -0.48 1.38 7.10
C ILE A 177 -1.68 1.90 6.32
N GLY A 178 -2.72 2.32 7.03
CA GLY A 178 -3.90 2.96 6.43
C GLY A 178 -4.81 2.03 5.64
N ARG A 179 -5.56 2.63 4.71
CA ARG A 179 -6.62 1.98 3.94
C ARG A 179 -6.14 1.66 2.53
N GLY A 180 -6.92 0.85 1.79
CA GLY A 180 -6.63 0.54 0.39
C GLY A 180 -5.65 -0.61 0.17
N LYS A 181 -5.39 -1.44 1.19
CA LYS A 181 -4.53 -2.65 1.11
C LYS A 181 -4.94 -3.65 0.05
N ALA A 182 -6.23 -3.75 -0.21
CA ALA A 182 -6.75 -4.56 -1.31
C ALA A 182 -6.36 -4.01 -2.69
N TYR A 183 -5.88 -2.78 -2.81
CA TYR A 183 -5.57 -2.10 -4.08
C TYR A 183 -4.09 -1.78 -4.24
N GLY A 184 -3.23 -2.39 -3.42
CA GLY A 184 -1.77 -2.19 -3.48
C GLY A 184 -1.25 -0.99 -2.68
N TYR A 185 -2.09 -0.42 -1.80
CA TYR A 185 -1.74 0.71 -0.95
C TYR A 185 -1.50 0.28 0.49
N GLY A 186 -0.71 1.04 1.23
CA GLY A 186 -0.46 0.82 2.64
C GLY A 186 0.63 -0.21 2.94
N MET A 187 1.25 -0.84 1.94
CA MET A 187 2.47 -1.63 2.18
C MET A 187 3.67 -0.70 2.34
N PRO A 188 4.28 -0.62 3.53
CA PRO A 188 5.50 0.17 3.71
C PRO A 188 6.71 -0.57 3.14
N LEU A 189 7.61 0.21 2.56
CA LEU A 189 8.95 -0.21 2.15
C LEU A 189 9.97 0.53 3.02
N VAL A 190 11.07 -0.14 3.35
CA VAL A 190 12.25 0.48 3.96
C VAL A 190 13.23 0.79 2.83
N LEU A 191 13.83 1.97 2.87
CA LEU A 191 14.72 2.51 1.83
C LEU A 191 16.18 2.13 2.06
#